data_AF-A0A7C7GLB1-F1
#
_entry.id   AF-A0A7C7GLB1-F1
#
_cell.length_a   1.000
_cell.length_b   1.000
_cell.length_c   1.000
_cell.angle_alpha   90.00
_cell.angle_beta   90.00
_cell.angle_gamma   90.00
#
_symmetry.space_group_name_H-M   'P 1'
#
loop_
_entity.id
_entity.type
_entity.pdbx_description
1 polymer ?
#
loop_
_entity_poly.entity_id
_entity_poly.type
_entity_poly.pdbx_seq_one_letter_code
_entity_poly.pdbx_strand_id
1 'polypeptide(L)'
;MGEVLNGTIICQQLVKSTMQARILVCFLTLSLLSVSWAVPVMGEVESDGPEQIHLALSEQSSEMVVTWITSSHTGGGVEWGLSAISLNNSVLGVNHTYTADDWEGVVHDAVMDPLLPGTEYFYRVGDEVGGWSA
;
A
#
# COMPACT_ATOMS: atom_id res chain seq x y z
N MET A 1 27.51 -2.29 -30.69
CA MET A 1 26.14 -2.87 -30.70
C MET A 1 25.60 -2.67 -29.30
N GLY A 2 24.57 -1.82 -29.12
CA GLY A 2 24.06 -1.37 -27.80
C GLY A 2 24.98 -0.33 -27.12
N GLU A 3 24.53 0.77 -26.49
CA GLU A 3 23.19 1.39 -26.34
C GLU A 3 22.12 0.56 -25.56
N VAL A 4 21.15 1.08 -24.79
CA VAL A 4 20.64 2.44 -24.36
C VAL A 4 19.56 2.14 -23.25
N LEU A 5 19.22 2.85 -22.16
CA LEU A 5 19.60 4.01 -21.28
C LEU A 5 19.08 3.65 -19.85
N ASN A 6 19.38 4.22 -18.67
CA ASN A 6 19.99 5.48 -18.16
C ASN A 6 19.02 6.67 -17.87
N GLY A 7 18.83 7.02 -16.57
CA GLY A 7 18.12 8.21 -16.05
C GLY A 7 16.72 7.96 -15.44
N THR A 8 16.15 8.78 -14.54
CA THR A 8 16.65 9.97 -13.81
C THR A 8 15.76 10.26 -12.58
N ILE A 9 16.33 10.61 -11.42
CA ILE A 9 15.58 11.25 -10.32
C ILE A 9 15.48 12.76 -10.63
N ILE A 10 14.27 13.29 -10.80
CA ILE A 10 14.05 14.74 -10.98
C ILE A 10 13.49 15.34 -9.69
N CYS A 11 14.37 16.00 -8.94
CA CYS A 11 13.94 17.00 -7.95
C CYS A 11 13.67 18.32 -8.67
N GLN A 12 12.40 18.65 -8.92
CA GLN A 12 12.00 19.99 -9.39
C GLN A 12 10.72 20.50 -8.71
N GLN A 13 10.96 21.27 -7.66
CA GLN A 13 10.32 22.57 -7.36
C GLN A 13 8.89 22.82 -7.87
N LEU A 14 7.95 22.77 -6.92
CA LEU A 14 6.71 23.56 -6.81
C LEU A 14 6.48 24.66 -7.89
N VAL A 15 5.74 24.34 -8.96
CA VAL A 15 5.26 25.33 -9.95
C VAL A 15 3.88 25.85 -9.54
N LYS A 16 3.84 26.94 -8.76
CA LYS A 16 2.62 27.73 -8.56
C LYS A 16 2.42 28.72 -9.72
N SER A 17 1.19 28.80 -10.22
CA SER A 17 0.66 29.82 -11.15
C SER A 17 1.23 29.84 -12.58
N THR A 18 0.37 29.58 -13.56
CA THR A 18 -0.09 30.68 -14.44
C THR A 18 -1.41 30.34 -15.14
N MET A 19 -2.45 31.11 -14.83
CA MET A 19 -3.64 31.26 -15.68
C MET A 19 -3.27 32.10 -16.91
N GLN A 20 -3.70 31.72 -18.12
CA GLN A 20 -4.14 32.63 -19.21
C GLN A 20 -4.73 31.83 -20.40
N ALA A 21 -5.71 32.43 -21.06
CA ALA A 21 -6.64 31.79 -22.00
C ALA A 21 -6.06 31.22 -23.32
N ARG A 22 -6.71 30.17 -23.85
CA ARG A 22 -6.91 29.98 -25.30
C ARG A 22 -8.36 29.62 -25.64
N ILE A 23 -9.12 30.66 -25.98
CA ILE A 23 -10.47 30.59 -26.55
C ILE A 23 -10.39 30.26 -28.05
N LEU A 24 -11.45 29.62 -28.58
CA LEU A 24 -11.78 29.46 -30.01
C LEU A 24 -10.88 28.56 -30.88
N VAL A 25 -11.21 27.26 -30.96
CA VAL A 25 -11.07 26.43 -32.17
C VAL A 25 -12.29 25.51 -32.32
N CYS A 26 -12.88 25.46 -33.52
CA CYS A 26 -13.84 24.47 -34.05
C CYS A 26 -15.05 24.02 -33.18
N PHE A 27 -16.16 24.75 -33.28
CA PHE A 27 -17.48 24.38 -32.71
C PHE A 27 -18.46 23.76 -33.75
N LEU A 28 -17.95 23.17 -34.85
CA LEU A 28 -18.72 23.08 -36.11
C LEU A 28 -18.70 21.72 -36.84
N THR A 29 -18.70 20.59 -36.11
CA THR A 29 -18.96 19.25 -36.67
C THR A 29 -19.89 18.40 -35.77
N LEU A 30 -21.19 18.73 -35.75
CA LEU A 30 -22.27 17.74 -35.51
C LEU A 30 -22.41 16.89 -36.78
N SER A 31 -22.75 15.59 -36.78
CA SER A 31 -23.03 14.59 -35.73
C SER A 31 -22.75 13.20 -36.37
N LEU A 32 -22.45 12.11 -35.65
CA LEU A 32 -23.33 11.24 -34.85
C LEU A 32 -22.46 10.20 -34.10
N LEU A 33 -23.08 9.35 -33.26
CA LEU A 33 -22.41 8.26 -32.51
C LEU A 33 -21.36 8.70 -31.47
N SER A 34 -21.51 9.90 -30.91
CA SER A 34 -21.11 10.13 -29.52
C SER A 34 -22.07 9.37 -28.59
N VAL A 35 -21.97 8.03 -28.55
CA VAL A 35 -22.45 7.24 -27.41
C VAL A 35 -21.50 7.57 -26.26
N SER A 36 -21.72 8.74 -25.67
CA SER A 36 -21.03 9.18 -24.47
C SER A 36 -21.60 8.35 -23.33
N TRP A 37 -21.09 7.12 -23.18
CA TRP A 37 -21.19 6.43 -21.91
C TRP A 37 -20.67 7.41 -20.85
N ALA A 38 -21.50 7.71 -19.86
CA ALA A 38 -21.03 8.46 -18.72
C ALA A 38 -20.04 7.54 -18.03
N VAL A 39 -18.74 7.76 -18.26
CA VAL A 39 -17.69 7.03 -17.54
C VAL A 39 -17.96 7.31 -16.07
N PRO A 40 -18.33 6.31 -15.27
CA PRO A 40 -18.54 6.55 -13.86
C PRO A 40 -17.17 6.94 -13.30
N VAL A 41 -17.09 8.14 -12.72
CA VAL A 41 -16.08 8.40 -11.69
C VAL A 41 -16.47 7.51 -10.51
N MET A 42 -16.01 6.27 -10.59
CA MET A 42 -15.72 5.48 -9.41
C MET A 42 -14.65 6.28 -8.68
N GLY A 43 -14.98 6.82 -7.52
CA GLY A 43 -13.97 7.37 -6.63
C GLY A 43 -12.98 6.24 -6.32
N GLU A 44 -11.69 6.55 -6.40
CA GLU A 44 -10.64 5.65 -5.96
C GLU A 44 -10.84 5.49 -4.44
N VAL A 45 -11.37 4.33 -4.05
CA VAL A 45 -11.47 3.95 -2.64
C VAL A 45 -10.08 3.47 -2.27
N GLU A 46 -9.26 4.42 -1.84
CA GLU A 46 -7.94 4.14 -1.27
C GLU A 46 -8.08 3.06 -0.20
N SER A 47 -7.33 1.97 -0.38
CA SER A 47 -7.43 0.79 0.45
C SER A 47 -6.63 1.00 1.73
N ASP A 48 -7.29 1.30 2.85
CA ASP A 48 -6.65 1.42 4.18
C ASP A 48 -6.21 0.06 4.79
N GLY A 49 -5.92 -0.90 3.91
CA GLY A 49 -5.37 -2.20 4.22
C GLY A 49 -3.84 -2.19 4.19
N PRO A 50 -3.18 -3.28 4.62
CA PRO A 50 -1.74 -3.30 4.83
C PRO A 50 -0.90 -3.08 3.55
N GLU A 51 0.00 -2.11 3.62
CA GLU A 51 1.02 -1.81 2.62
C GLU A 51 2.44 -1.92 3.21
N GLN A 52 3.45 -1.84 2.33
CA GLN A 52 4.89 -1.77 2.67
C GLN A 52 5.40 -2.85 3.64
N ILE A 53 4.77 -4.04 3.59
CA ILE A 53 5.00 -5.16 4.50
C ILE A 53 6.47 -5.61 4.47
N HIS A 54 7.09 -5.69 5.65
CA HIS A 54 8.48 -6.07 5.85
C HIS A 54 8.60 -7.19 6.89
N LEU A 55 9.57 -8.11 6.70
CA LEU A 55 9.90 -9.17 7.65
C LEU A 55 11.34 -9.00 8.14
N ALA A 56 11.50 -8.97 9.46
CA ALA A 56 12.79 -8.90 10.16
C ALA A 56 13.00 -10.11 11.07
N LEU A 57 14.28 -10.45 11.30
CA LEU A 57 14.68 -11.43 12.31
C LEU A 57 14.76 -10.77 13.68
N SER A 58 14.31 -11.48 14.71
CA SER A 58 14.57 -11.16 16.13
C SER A 58 15.97 -11.65 16.55
N GLU A 59 16.37 -11.34 17.79
CA GLU A 59 17.50 -12.01 18.46
C GLU A 59 17.23 -13.51 18.74
N GLN A 60 15.96 -13.93 18.77
CA GLN A 60 15.54 -15.31 19.03
C GLN A 60 15.19 -16.05 17.74
N SER A 61 15.66 -17.29 17.59
CA SER A 61 15.44 -18.09 16.37
C SER A 61 14.04 -18.71 16.25
N SER A 62 13.20 -18.57 17.28
CA SER A 62 11.75 -18.88 17.22
C SER A 62 10.89 -17.67 16.84
N GLU A 63 11.49 -16.50 16.61
CA GLU A 63 10.76 -15.25 16.42
C GLU A 63 11.08 -14.60 15.07
N MET A 64 10.04 -14.06 14.42
CA MET A 64 10.19 -13.06 13.37
C MET A 64 9.25 -11.90 13.64
N VAL A 65 9.72 -10.69 13.36
CA VAL A 65 8.89 -9.49 13.41
C VAL A 65 8.36 -9.21 12.01
N VAL A 66 7.04 -9.03 11.89
CA VAL A 66 6.44 -8.43 10.69
C VAL A 66 6.05 -6.99 11.01
N THR A 67 6.45 -6.08 10.14
CA THR A 67 6.08 -4.66 10.18
C THR A 67 5.22 -4.35 8.95
N TRP A 68 4.14 -3.59 9.10
CA TRP A 68 3.35 -3.08 7.98
C TRP A 68 2.84 -1.67 8.24
N ILE A 69 2.38 -1.00 7.19
CA ILE A 69 1.81 0.34 7.24
C ILE A 69 0.34 0.29 6.81
N THR A 70 -0.48 1.18 7.37
CA THR A 70 -1.81 1.55 6.86
C THR A 70 -1.92 3.07 6.83
N SER A 71 -2.89 3.61 6.08
CA SER A 71 -3.05 5.07 5.93
C SER A 71 -3.69 5.74 7.15
N SER A 72 -4.60 5.04 7.83
CA SER A 72 -5.24 5.52 9.08
C SER A 72 -5.69 4.38 10.02
N HIS A 73 -5.89 3.16 9.50
CA HIS A 73 -6.47 2.06 10.27
C HIS A 73 -5.57 1.63 11.43
N THR A 74 -6.15 1.53 12.63
CA THR A 74 -5.44 1.13 13.86
C THR A 74 -5.85 -0.26 14.38
N GLY A 75 -6.71 -0.97 13.65
CA GLY A 75 -6.89 -2.40 13.83
C GLY A 75 -5.83 -3.20 13.07
N GLY A 76 -5.67 -4.46 13.44
CA GLY A 76 -4.78 -5.38 12.72
C GLY A 76 -4.07 -6.39 13.63
N GLY A 77 -3.70 -7.50 13.01
CA GLY A 77 -2.75 -8.47 13.55
C GLY A 77 -2.00 -9.17 12.43
N VAL A 78 -1.15 -10.12 12.81
CA VAL A 78 -0.63 -11.14 11.90
C VAL A 78 -1.26 -12.49 12.23
N GLU A 79 -1.67 -13.23 11.20
CA GLU A 79 -1.99 -14.65 11.29
C GLU A 79 -0.91 -15.44 10.55
N TRP A 80 -0.48 -16.57 11.08
CA TRP A 80 0.51 -17.44 10.44
C TRP A 80 0.27 -18.94 10.67
N GLY A 81 0.80 -19.76 9.77
CA GLY A 81 0.68 -21.22 9.85
C GLY A 81 1.49 -21.95 8.78
N LEU A 82 1.52 -23.28 8.87
CA LEU A 82 2.24 -24.17 7.95
C LEU A 82 1.47 -24.42 6.64
N SER A 83 0.43 -23.65 6.35
CA SER A 83 -0.38 -23.78 5.13
C SER A 83 -1.09 -22.47 4.78
N ALA A 84 -1.01 -22.04 3.52
CA ALA A 84 -1.68 -20.84 3.01
C ALA A 84 -3.21 -20.81 3.21
N ILE A 85 -3.84 -21.98 3.40
CA ILE A 85 -5.30 -22.12 3.63
C ILE A 85 -5.66 -22.38 5.10
N SER A 86 -4.68 -22.37 6.01
CA SER A 86 -4.90 -22.65 7.43
C SER A 86 -3.83 -21.95 8.27
N LEU A 87 -4.05 -20.65 8.50
CA LEU A 87 -3.26 -19.84 9.42
C LEU A 87 -3.86 -20.02 10.81
N ASN A 88 -3.15 -20.74 11.67
CA ASN A 88 -3.71 -21.31 12.90
C ASN A 88 -3.17 -20.68 14.19
N ASN A 89 -2.29 -19.68 14.05
CA ASN A 89 -1.74 -18.85 15.12
C ASN A 89 -1.96 -17.39 14.74
N SER A 90 -2.20 -16.52 15.73
CA SER A 90 -2.34 -15.09 15.48
C SER A 90 -1.93 -14.24 16.68
N VAL A 91 -1.53 -13.00 16.42
CA VAL A 91 -1.24 -11.98 17.42
C VAL A 91 -1.60 -10.59 16.87
N LEU A 92 -2.02 -9.68 17.74
CA LEU A 92 -2.35 -8.30 17.36
C LEU A 92 -1.08 -7.48 17.11
N GLY A 93 -1.20 -6.47 16.26
CA GLY A 93 -0.15 -5.46 16.08
C GLY A 93 0.03 -4.57 17.30
N VAL A 94 1.24 -4.04 17.46
CA VAL A 94 1.56 -2.91 18.33
C VAL A 94 1.82 -1.70 17.44
N ASN A 95 0.99 -0.68 17.57
CA ASN A 95 0.93 0.41 16.61
C ASN A 95 1.72 1.62 17.10
N HIS A 96 2.41 2.28 16.19
CA HIS A 96 3.11 3.54 16.41
C HIS A 96 3.05 4.44 15.16
N THR A 97 3.41 5.70 15.33
CA THR A 97 3.53 6.67 14.24
C THR A 97 4.53 7.75 14.65
N TYR A 98 4.98 8.58 13.70
CA TYR A 98 5.97 9.63 13.91
C TYR A 98 5.55 10.91 13.19
N THR A 99 5.96 12.07 13.71
CA THR A 99 5.60 13.38 13.16
C THR A 99 6.77 14.03 12.43
N ALA A 100 6.94 13.68 11.15
CA ALA A 100 7.91 14.27 10.23
C ALA A 100 7.34 14.33 8.80
N ASP A 101 7.73 15.34 8.02
CA ASP A 101 7.50 15.46 6.57
C ASP A 101 6.06 15.11 6.09
N ASP A 102 5.06 15.63 6.80
CA ASP A 102 3.62 15.44 6.57
C ASP A 102 3.15 13.96 6.56
N TRP A 103 3.83 13.09 7.34
CA TRP A 103 3.43 11.71 7.58
C TRP A 103 2.18 11.59 8.49
N GLU A 104 1.16 10.88 8.00
CA GLU A 104 -0.10 10.58 8.73
C GLU A 104 -0.31 9.07 8.96
N GLY A 105 0.52 8.19 8.38
CA GLY A 105 0.32 6.74 8.39
C GLY A 105 0.51 6.07 9.76
N VAL A 106 -0.05 4.87 9.90
CA VAL A 106 0.11 4.02 11.09
C VAL A 106 1.10 2.90 10.76
N VAL A 107 2.16 2.77 11.55
CA VAL A 107 3.09 1.65 11.50
C VAL A 107 2.66 0.61 12.55
N HIS A 108 2.65 -0.67 12.18
CA HIS A 108 2.25 -1.78 13.03
C HIS A 108 3.40 -2.79 13.09
N ASP A 109 3.79 -3.22 14.29
CA ASP A 109 4.74 -4.33 14.49
C ASP A 109 4.06 -5.52 15.16
N ALA A 110 4.33 -6.74 14.70
CA ALA A 110 3.88 -7.96 15.36
C ALA A 110 4.99 -9.04 15.42
N VAL A 111 5.15 -9.67 16.58
CA VAL A 111 6.13 -10.75 16.79
C VAL A 111 5.44 -12.10 16.62
N MET A 112 5.80 -12.83 15.57
CA MET A 112 5.35 -14.22 15.37
C MET A 112 6.20 -15.16 16.23
N ASP A 113 5.62 -15.70 17.31
CA ASP A 113 6.20 -16.75 18.16
C ASP A 113 5.11 -17.75 18.59
N PRO A 114 5.39 -19.08 18.62
CA PRO A 114 6.65 -19.73 18.29
C PRO A 114 6.75 -20.17 16.82
N LEU A 115 7.93 -19.95 16.24
CA LEU A 115 8.35 -20.50 14.95
C LEU A 115 9.41 -21.60 15.13
N LEU A 116 9.48 -22.51 14.16
CA LEU A 116 10.52 -23.54 14.07
C LEU A 116 11.65 -23.09 13.12
N PRO A 117 12.91 -23.02 13.56
CA PRO A 117 14.03 -22.60 12.71
C PRO A 117 14.13 -23.41 11.41
N GLY A 118 14.29 -22.72 10.28
CA GLY A 118 14.42 -23.37 8.96
C GLY A 118 13.11 -23.96 8.41
N THR A 119 11.96 -23.62 8.98
CA THR A 119 10.64 -24.04 8.51
C THR A 119 9.97 -22.91 7.72
N GLU A 120 9.28 -23.26 6.63
CA GLU A 120 8.49 -22.31 5.84
C GLU A 120 7.13 -22.05 6.52
N TYR A 121 6.76 -20.79 6.64
CA TYR A 121 5.47 -20.34 7.17
C TYR A 121 4.78 -19.42 6.18
N PHE A 122 3.47 -19.60 6.04
CA PHE A 122 2.59 -18.64 5.38
C PHE A 122 2.08 -17.66 6.43
N TYR A 123 1.89 -16.41 6.07
CA TYR A 123 1.34 -15.37 6.94
C TYR A 123 0.49 -14.38 6.16
N ARG A 124 -0.39 -13.66 6.85
CA ARG A 124 -1.08 -12.46 6.37
C ARG A 124 -1.20 -11.44 7.50
N VAL A 125 -1.23 -10.16 7.16
CA VAL A 125 -1.42 -9.05 8.11
C VAL A 125 -2.73 -8.31 7.83
N GLY A 126 -3.24 -7.58 8.81
CA GLY A 126 -4.47 -6.78 8.71
C GLY A 126 -5.61 -7.32 9.58
N ASP A 127 -6.85 -7.02 9.20
CA ASP A 127 -8.07 -7.55 9.83
C ASP A 127 -9.31 -7.48 8.89
N GLU A 128 -10.48 -7.86 9.39
CA GLU A 128 -11.75 -7.84 8.65
C GLU A 128 -12.33 -6.42 8.40
N VAL A 129 -11.68 -5.35 8.87
CA VAL A 129 -12.18 -3.96 8.79
C VAL A 129 -11.34 -3.10 7.85
N GLY A 130 -10.02 -3.09 8.02
CA GLY A 130 -9.07 -2.47 7.06
C GLY A 130 -8.78 -3.37 5.86
N GLY A 131 -9.00 -4.68 6.01
CA GLY A 131 -8.67 -5.69 5.02
C GLY A 131 -7.40 -6.46 5.37
N TRP A 132 -7.27 -7.65 4.75
CA TRP A 132 -6.09 -8.49 4.85
C TRP A 132 -5.14 -8.25 3.69
N SER A 133 -3.83 -8.41 3.91
CA SER A 133 -2.83 -8.48 2.84
C SER A 133 -3.12 -9.61 1.85
N ALA A 134 -2.90 -9.34 0.56
CA ALA A 134 -3.15 -10.26 -0.56
C ALA A 134 -2.02 -11.28 -0.80
#